data_AF-A0A167G934-F1
#
_entry.id   AF-A0A167G934-F1
#
_cell.length_a   1.000
_cell.length_b   1.000
_cell.length_c   1.000
_cell.angle_alpha   90.00
_cell.angle_beta   90.00
_cell.angle_gamma   90.00
#
_symmetry.space_group_name_H-M   'P 1'
#
loop_
_entity.id
_entity.type
_entity.pdbx_description
1 polymer ?
#
loop_
_entity_poly.entity_id
_entity_poly.type
_entity_poly.pdbx_seq_one_letter_code
_entity_poly.pdbx_strand_id
1 'polypeptide(L)'
;MAIYKQESHYRSIIKGISWRFIATADTIIVVLLITCISGQCSLENALKIGFFEFLIKLAIYYIHERIWQRLLFGKEVHPRQTLYKTISWRIIATTGTFIISGLILNSFDEIALYIALTELVTKFILYYFHERLWLRLPLGKIRDLFLRDKK
;
A
#
# COMPACT_ATOMS: atom_id res chain seq x y z
N MET A 1 4.59 -18.11 19.91
CA MET A 1 4.18 -17.23 18.79
C MET A 1 4.53 -15.80 19.12
N ALA A 2 4.78 -14.93 18.12
CA ALA A 2 4.96 -13.51 18.39
C ALA A 2 3.61 -12.89 18.79
N ILE A 3 3.59 -12.15 19.90
CA ILE A 3 2.41 -11.40 20.34
C ILE A 3 2.39 -10.06 19.61
N TYR A 4 1.22 -9.66 19.13
CA TYR A 4 1.05 -8.36 18.47
C TYR A 4 1.23 -7.24 19.52
N LYS A 5 2.33 -6.50 19.40
CA LYS A 5 2.63 -5.34 20.24
C LYS A 5 2.20 -4.06 19.54
N GLN A 6 1.84 -3.06 20.35
CA GLN A 6 1.55 -1.73 19.83
C GLN A 6 2.82 -1.13 19.20
N GLU A 7 2.73 -0.72 17.94
CA GLU A 7 3.84 -0.08 17.25
C GLU A 7 3.79 1.44 17.43
N SER A 8 4.97 2.07 17.40
CA SER A 8 5.08 3.53 17.41
C SER A 8 4.42 4.16 16.18
N HIS A 9 3.95 5.39 16.33
CA HIS A 9 3.37 6.15 15.23
C HIS A 9 4.34 6.32 14.05
N TYR A 10 5.63 6.56 14.36
CA TYR A 10 6.69 6.64 13.37
C TYR A 10 6.83 5.36 12.55
N ARG A 11 6.75 4.18 13.19
CA ARG A 11 6.82 2.90 12.47
C ARG A 11 5.69 2.76 11.47
N SER A 12 4.47 3.16 11.84
CA SER A 12 3.32 3.08 10.95
C SER A 12 3.39 4.04 9.76
N ILE A 13 3.92 5.25 9.98
CA ILE A 13 4.19 6.20 8.90
C ILE A 13 5.24 5.65 7.95
N ILE A 14 6.37 5.14 8.46
CA ILE A 14 7.44 4.55 7.63
C ILE A 14 6.92 3.31 6.89
N LYS A 15 6.10 2.47 7.54
CA LYS A 15 5.45 1.32 6.90
C LYS A 15 4.58 1.79 5.73
N GLY A 16 3.79 2.85 5.93
CA GLY A 16 2.99 3.46 4.87
C GLY A 16 3.82 4.01 3.72
N ILE A 17 4.88 4.77 4.02
CA ILE A 17 5.79 5.32 3.00
C ILE A 17 6.47 4.19 2.21
N SER A 18 6.98 3.16 2.90
CA SER A 18 7.62 2.01 2.23
C SER A 18 6.63 1.26 1.33
N TRP A 19 5.39 1.09 1.77
CA TRP A 19 4.35 0.50 0.94
C TRP A 19 4.06 1.36 -0.30
N ARG A 20 4.06 2.68 -0.17
CA ARG A 20 3.83 3.58 -1.30
C ARG A 20 4.89 3.43 -2.37
N PHE A 21 6.17 3.43 -2.00
CA PHE A 21 7.26 3.27 -2.97
C PHE A 21 7.16 1.94 -3.73
N ILE A 22 6.85 0.85 -3.03
CA ILE A 22 6.65 -0.46 -3.66
C ILE A 22 5.44 -0.42 -4.61
N ALA A 23 4.32 0.15 -4.16
CA ALA A 23 3.11 0.22 -4.97
C ALA A 23 3.26 1.12 -6.20
N THR A 24 3.96 2.25 -6.10
CA THR A 24 4.22 3.14 -7.23
C THR A 24 5.19 2.51 -8.23
N ALA A 25 6.23 1.82 -7.74
CA ALA A 25 7.15 1.08 -8.61
C ALA A 25 6.42 -0.03 -9.38
N ASP A 26 5.55 -0.78 -8.71
CA ASP A 26 4.72 -1.81 -9.32
C ASP A 26 3.77 -1.22 -10.38
N THR A 27 3.09 -0.11 -10.11
CA THR A 27 2.26 0.58 -11.12
C THR A 27 3.07 1.01 -12.33
N ILE A 28 4.26 1.61 -12.13
CA ILE A 28 5.13 2.03 -13.24
C ILE A 28 5.52 0.81 -14.08
N ILE A 29 5.91 -0.30 -13.45
CA ILE A 29 6.30 -1.54 -14.17
C ILE A 29 5.11 -2.11 -14.96
N VAL A 30 3.93 -2.22 -14.33
CA VAL A 30 2.72 -2.76 -14.97
C VAL A 30 2.27 -1.88 -16.13
N VAL A 31 2.22 -0.56 -15.92
CA VAL A 31 1.86 0.41 -16.97
C VAL A 31 2.86 0.31 -18.12
N LEU A 32 4.17 0.39 -17.85
CA LEU A 32 5.20 0.29 -18.90
C LEU A 32 5.13 -1.03 -19.65
N LEU A 33 4.90 -2.15 -18.97
CA LEU A 33 4.77 -3.44 -19.62
C LEU A 33 3.56 -3.46 -20.57
N ILE A 34 2.41 -2.94 -20.15
CA ILE A 34 1.17 -2.98 -20.94
C ILE A 34 1.16 -1.92 -22.07
N THR A 35 1.64 -0.70 -21.80
CA THR A 35 1.64 0.40 -22.78
C THR A 35 2.77 0.29 -23.80
N CYS A 36 3.94 -0.24 -23.42
CA CYS A 36 5.04 -0.50 -24.35
C CYS A 36 4.67 -1.60 -25.35
N ILE A 37 3.94 -2.64 -24.92
CA ILE A 37 3.39 -3.66 -25.83
C ILE A 37 2.35 -3.03 -26.79
N SER A 38 1.63 -2.00 -26.36
CA SER A 38 0.57 -1.33 -27.13
C SER A 38 1.04 -0.14 -28.00
N GLY A 39 2.32 0.24 -27.96
CA GLY A 39 2.91 1.27 -28.83
C GLY A 39 2.48 2.73 -28.56
N GLN A 40 1.74 3.01 -27.48
CA GLN A 40 1.30 4.36 -27.10
C GLN A 40 1.82 4.72 -25.71
N CYS A 41 2.83 5.59 -25.65
CA CYS A 41 3.32 6.16 -24.39
C CYS A 41 2.65 7.52 -24.13
N SER A 42 1.71 7.57 -23.18
CA SER A 42 1.11 8.82 -22.70
C SER A 42 1.44 9.03 -21.22
N LEU A 43 2.07 10.16 -20.88
CA LEU A 43 2.66 10.41 -19.55
C LEU A 43 2.06 11.62 -18.81
N GLU A 44 1.34 12.49 -19.51
CA GLU A 44 1.14 13.88 -19.08
C GLU A 44 0.01 14.06 -18.05
N ASN A 45 -1.03 13.21 -18.08
CA ASN A 45 -2.15 13.27 -17.13
C ASN A 45 -1.95 12.41 -15.86
N ALA A 46 -0.95 11.52 -15.84
CA ALA A 46 -0.77 10.55 -14.75
C ALA A 46 -0.19 11.18 -13.45
N LEU A 47 0.65 12.21 -13.57
CA LEU A 47 1.41 12.77 -12.45
C LEU A 47 0.56 13.55 -11.44
N LYS A 48 -0.40 14.37 -11.91
CA LYS A 48 -1.27 15.16 -11.01
C LYS A 48 -2.24 14.28 -10.22
N ILE A 49 -2.85 13.28 -10.89
CA ILE A 49 -3.76 12.32 -10.23
C ILE A 49 -2.97 11.45 -9.26
N GLY A 50 -1.81 10.93 -9.70
CA GLY A 50 -0.95 10.07 -8.89
C GLY A 50 -0.47 10.72 -7.59
N PHE A 51 -0.20 12.03 -7.58
CA PHE A 51 0.26 12.74 -6.37
C PHE A 51 -0.83 12.87 -5.29
N PHE A 52 -2.03 13.31 -5.66
CA PHE A 52 -3.13 13.42 -4.70
C PHE A 52 -3.58 12.04 -4.19
N GLU A 53 -3.62 11.06 -5.09
CA GLU A 53 -3.94 9.69 -4.74
C GLU A 53 -2.90 9.08 -3.79
N PHE A 54 -1.61 9.38 -4.00
CA PHE A 54 -0.53 8.98 -3.10
C PHE A 54 -0.75 9.51 -1.68
N LEU A 55 -1.03 10.80 -1.52
CA LEU A 55 -1.22 11.43 -0.21
C LEU A 55 -2.47 10.93 0.50
N ILE A 56 -3.61 10.88 -0.21
CA ILE A 56 -4.87 10.39 0.34
C ILE A 56 -4.70 8.95 0.82
N LYS A 57 -4.14 8.08 -0.04
CA LYS A 57 -3.97 6.68 0.33
C LYS A 57 -2.93 6.54 1.45
N LEU A 58 -1.90 7.38 1.55
CA LEU A 58 -0.97 7.37 2.69
C LEU A 58 -1.70 7.66 4.01
N ALA A 59 -2.59 8.66 4.03
CA ALA A 59 -3.40 8.97 5.21
C ALA A 59 -4.35 7.81 5.57
N ILE A 60 -5.07 7.25 4.59
CA ILE A 60 -5.97 6.11 4.80
C ILE A 60 -5.18 4.87 5.28
N TYR A 61 -4.00 4.63 4.73
CA TYR A 61 -3.13 3.55 5.16
C TYR A 61 -2.75 3.67 6.62
N TYR A 62 -2.33 4.87 7.05
CA TYR A 62 -1.98 5.12 8.44
C TYR A 62 -3.17 4.85 9.37
N ILE A 63 -4.37 5.33 9.01
CA ILE A 63 -5.60 5.08 9.78
C ILE A 63 -5.90 3.58 9.84
N HIS A 64 -5.84 2.88 8.70
CA HIS A 64 -6.02 1.43 8.61
C HIS A 64 -5.05 0.69 9.53
N GLU A 65 -3.77 1.06 9.51
CA GLU A 65 -2.75 0.52 10.40
C GLU A 65 -3.11 0.77 11.87
N ARG A 66 -3.58 1.97 12.25
CA ARG A 66 -4.00 2.26 13.63
C ARG A 66 -5.18 1.41 14.07
N ILE A 67 -6.17 1.23 13.21
CA ILE A 67 -7.34 0.39 13.50
C ILE A 67 -6.91 -1.06 13.71
N TRP A 68 -6.11 -1.61 12.80
CA TRP A 68 -5.62 -2.99 12.91
C TRP A 68 -4.79 -3.23 14.16
N GLN A 69 -3.98 -2.26 14.58
CA GLN A 69 -3.22 -2.39 15.82
C GLN A 69 -4.09 -2.39 17.07
N ARG A 70 -5.20 -1.65 17.09
CA ARG A 70 -6.17 -1.73 18.19
C ARG A 70 -6.89 -3.07 18.21
N LEU A 71 -7.28 -3.60 17.05
CA LEU A 71 -8.03 -4.87 16.93
C LEU A 71 -7.20 -6.12 17.27
N LEU A 72 -5.89 -6.08 16.97
CA LEU A 72 -4.97 -7.19 17.19
C LEU A 72 -4.15 -7.06 18.47
N PHE A 73 -4.27 -5.95 19.22
CA PHE A 73 -3.52 -5.73 20.45
C PHE A 73 -3.67 -6.93 21.41
N GLY A 74 -2.54 -7.48 21.86
CA GLY A 74 -2.50 -8.60 22.80
C GLY A 74 -2.84 -9.96 22.20
N LYS A 75 -3.17 -10.05 20.90
CA LYS A 75 -3.45 -11.32 20.20
C LYS A 75 -2.18 -11.91 19.61
N GLU A 76 -2.18 -13.24 19.43
CA GLU A 76 -1.10 -13.93 18.71
C GLU A 76 -1.13 -13.59 17.22
N VAL A 77 0.04 -13.36 16.64
CA VAL A 77 0.19 -13.04 15.22
C VAL A 77 0.08 -14.33 14.38
N HIS A 78 -1.06 -14.50 13.69
CA HIS A 78 -1.27 -15.61 12.76
C HIS A 78 -1.21 -15.15 11.30
N PRO A 79 -0.75 -16.00 10.35
CA PRO A 79 -0.79 -15.70 8.92
C PRO A 79 -2.18 -15.29 8.40
N ARG A 80 -3.24 -15.86 8.99
CA ARG A 80 -4.64 -15.52 8.65
C ARG A 80 -4.97 -14.05 8.94
N GLN A 81 -4.44 -13.48 10.02
CA GLN A 81 -4.64 -12.05 10.34
C GLN A 81 -3.96 -11.15 9.31
N THR A 82 -2.76 -11.51 8.85
CA THR A 82 -2.08 -10.79 7.77
C THR A 82 -2.86 -10.88 6.46
N LEU A 83 -3.47 -12.02 6.15
CA LEU A 83 -4.38 -12.18 5.01
C LEU A 83 -5.61 -11.27 5.13
N TYR A 84 -6.30 -11.25 6.27
CA TYR A 84 -7.46 -10.37 6.47
C TYR A 84 -7.08 -8.88 6.41
N LYS A 85 -5.92 -8.51 6.94
CA LYS A 85 -5.38 -7.16 6.81
C LYS A 85 -5.09 -6.80 5.36
N THR A 86 -4.58 -7.76 4.58
CA THR A 86 -4.35 -7.59 3.14
C THR A 86 -5.66 -7.39 2.40
N ILE A 87 -6.64 -8.27 2.58
CA ILE A 87 -7.95 -8.19 1.95
C ILE A 87 -8.64 -6.86 2.28
N SER A 88 -8.68 -6.47 3.55
CA SER A 88 -9.30 -5.19 3.95
C SER A 88 -8.61 -3.98 3.32
N TRP A 89 -7.28 -3.98 3.26
CA TRP A 89 -6.53 -2.92 2.58
C TRP A 89 -6.80 -2.89 1.07
N ARG A 90 -6.90 -4.05 0.43
CA ARG A 90 -7.22 -4.15 -1.00
C ARG A 90 -8.59 -3.58 -1.30
N ILE A 91 -9.63 -3.99 -0.55
CA ILE A 91 -11.00 -3.47 -0.72
C ILE A 91 -11.02 -1.93 -0.62
N ILE A 92 -10.43 -1.37 0.45
CA ILE A 92 -10.40 0.09 0.64
C ILE A 92 -9.67 0.79 -0.52
N ALA A 93 -8.51 0.25 -0.94
CA ALA A 93 -7.71 0.86 -2.00
C ALA A 93 -8.37 0.75 -3.38
N THR A 94 -8.98 -0.39 -3.72
CA THR A 94 -9.66 -0.60 -5.01
C THR A 94 -10.90 0.26 -5.09
N THR A 95 -11.71 0.31 -4.03
CA THR A 95 -12.91 1.17 -3.98
C THR A 95 -12.55 2.65 -4.09
N GLY A 96 -11.51 3.11 -3.39
CA GLY A 96 -11.06 4.50 -3.50
C GLY A 96 -10.60 4.86 -4.91
N THR A 97 -9.89 3.94 -5.58
CA THR A 97 -9.45 4.15 -6.97
C THR A 97 -10.62 4.16 -7.93
N PHE A 98 -11.58 3.24 -7.76
CA PHE A 98 -12.78 3.18 -8.59
C PHE A 98 -13.62 4.47 -8.49
N ILE A 99 -13.81 5.00 -7.27
CA ILE A 99 -14.52 6.27 -7.06
C ILE A 99 -13.77 7.43 -7.73
N ILE A 100 -12.46 7.55 -7.50
CA ILE A 100 -11.64 8.62 -8.09
C ILE A 100 -11.65 8.53 -9.62
N SER A 101 -11.48 7.34 -10.18
CA SER A 101 -11.51 7.10 -11.61
C SER A 101 -12.87 7.42 -12.21
N GLY A 102 -13.96 6.98 -11.58
CA GLY A 102 -15.33 7.23 -12.05
C GLY A 102 -15.74 8.70 -12.01
N LEU A 103 -15.22 9.47 -11.05
CA LEU A 103 -15.45 10.92 -10.98
C LEU A 103 -14.68 11.72 -12.05
N ILE A 104 -13.59 11.17 -12.59
CA ILE A 104 -12.66 11.88 -13.47
C ILE A 104 -12.83 11.49 -14.94
N LEU A 105 -12.89 10.19 -15.25
CA LEU A 105 -12.66 9.72 -16.62
C LEU A 105 -13.91 9.70 -17.50
N ASN A 106 -15.12 9.51 -16.96
CA ASN A 106 -16.36 9.33 -17.74
C ASN A 106 -16.26 8.32 -18.92
N SER A 107 -15.20 7.52 -18.99
CA SER A 107 -14.92 6.51 -20.00
C SER A 107 -14.12 5.36 -19.39
N PHE A 108 -14.33 4.14 -19.89
CA PHE A 108 -13.60 2.94 -19.49
C PHE A 108 -12.99 2.30 -20.73
N ASP A 109 -11.67 2.35 -20.85
CA ASP A 109 -10.94 1.71 -21.94
C ASP A 109 -10.53 0.29 -21.56
N GLU A 110 -10.49 -0.64 -22.52
CA GLU A 110 -10.10 -2.04 -22.29
C GLU A 110 -8.69 -2.17 -21.70
N ILE A 111 -7.75 -1.32 -22.13
CA ILE A 111 -6.37 -1.28 -21.61
C ILE A 111 -6.34 -0.91 -20.12
N ALA A 112 -7.19 0.02 -19.69
CA ALA A 112 -7.28 0.43 -18.29
C ALA A 112 -7.80 -0.72 -17.40
N LEU A 113 -8.71 -1.56 -17.92
CA LEU A 113 -9.20 -2.74 -17.22
C LEU A 113 -8.08 -3.78 -17.01
N TYR A 114 -7.27 -4.05 -18.03
CA TYR A 114 -6.13 -4.98 -17.93
C TYR A 114 -5.10 -4.50 -16.90
N ILE A 115 -4.78 -3.21 -16.88
CA ILE A 115 -3.91 -2.60 -15.87
C ILE A 115 -4.52 -2.81 -14.48
N ALA A 116 -5.79 -2.44 -14.28
CA ALA A 116 -6.46 -2.53 -12.99
C ALA A 116 -6.50 -3.97 -12.42
N LEU A 117 -6.79 -4.97 -13.27
CA LEU A 117 -6.79 -6.38 -12.87
C LEU A 117 -5.38 -6.87 -12.50
N THR A 118 -4.37 -6.51 -13.31
CA THR A 118 -2.98 -6.88 -13.05
C THR A 118 -2.48 -6.26 -11.75
N GLU A 119 -2.77 -4.98 -11.53
CA GLU A 119 -2.43 -4.25 -10.30
C GLU A 119 -3.13 -4.81 -9.08
N LEU A 120 -4.38 -5.29 -9.22
CA LEU A 120 -5.12 -5.90 -8.12
C LEU A 120 -4.41 -7.16 -7.62
N VAL A 121 -3.98 -8.03 -8.53
CA VAL A 121 -3.30 -9.30 -8.21
C VAL A 121 -1.89 -9.05 -7.67
N THR A 122 -1.08 -8.28 -8.39
CA THR A 122 0.32 -7.97 -8.01
C THR A 122 0.39 -7.29 -6.66
N LYS A 123 -0.41 -6.25 -6.43
CA LYS A 123 -0.40 -5.51 -5.15
C LYS A 123 -1.01 -6.32 -4.01
N PHE A 124 -1.89 -7.29 -4.26
CA PHE A 124 -2.32 -8.23 -3.22
C PHE A 124 -1.13 -9.03 -2.69
N ILE A 125 -0.37 -9.64 -3.61
CA ILE A 125 0.80 -10.47 -3.29
C ILE A 125 1.86 -9.62 -2.59
N LEU A 126 2.23 -8.48 -3.18
CA LEU A 126 3.24 -7.57 -2.63
C LEU A 126 2.85 -7.06 -1.25
N TYR A 127 1.59 -6.70 -1.03
CA TYR A 127 1.15 -6.18 0.27
C TYR A 127 1.23 -7.24 1.37
N TYR A 128 0.81 -8.46 1.07
CA TYR A 128 0.91 -9.57 2.01
C TYR A 128 2.37 -9.80 2.41
N PHE A 129 3.28 -9.87 1.44
CA PHE A 129 4.71 -10.07 1.72
C PHE A 129 5.33 -8.88 2.46
N HIS A 130 4.94 -7.66 2.11
CA HIS A 130 5.37 -6.44 2.80
C HIS A 130 5.00 -6.47 4.28
N GLU A 131 3.75 -6.80 4.61
CA GLU A 131 3.31 -6.90 6.01
C GLU A 131 4.06 -8.00 6.76
N ARG A 132 4.29 -9.15 6.12
CA ARG A 132 5.07 -10.26 6.70
C ARG A 132 6.53 -9.87 6.95
N LEU A 133 7.14 -9.13 6.04
CA LEU A 133 8.50 -8.61 6.19
C LEU A 133 8.57 -7.62 7.36
N TRP A 134 7.58 -6.73 7.48
CA TRP A 134 7.50 -5.79 8.59
C TRP A 134 7.35 -6.47 9.95
N LEU A 135 6.63 -7.59 10.04
CA LEU A 135 6.54 -8.37 11.28
C LEU A 135 7.89 -8.98 11.71
N ARG A 136 8.82 -9.22 10.77
CA ARG A 136 10.18 -9.71 11.08
C ARG A 136 11.12 -8.61 11.55
N LEU A 137 10.81 -7.34 11.27
CA LEU A 137 11.63 -6.22 11.70
C LEU A 137 11.42 -5.96 13.21
N PRO A 138 12.49 -5.81 14.01
CA PRO A 138 12.37 -5.58 15.45
C PRO A 138 11.79 -4.20 15.75
N LEU A 139 10.84 -4.15 16.69
CA LEU A 139 10.07 -2.96 17.10
C LEU A 139 10.93 -1.77 17.61
N GLY A 140 12.18 -2.00 18.01
CA GLY A 140 13.07 -1.00 18.62
C GLY A 140 14.07 -0.32 17.68
N LYS A 141 14.42 -0.92 16.53
CA LYS A 141 15.54 -0.44 15.68
C LYS A 141 15.33 0.99 15.14
N ILE A 142 14.09 1.35 14.84
CA ILE A 142 13.76 2.67 14.27
C ILE A 142 13.90 3.76 15.34
N ARG A 143 13.53 3.47 16.60
CA ARG A 143 13.66 4.42 17.70
C ARG A 143 15.13 4.66 18.04
N ASP A 144 15.95 3.61 18.03
CA ASP A 144 17.38 3.74 18.32
C ASP A 144 18.11 4.53 17.22
N LEU A 145 17.70 4.42 15.95
CA LEU A 145 18.25 5.26 14.86
C LEU A 145 18.01 6.76 15.06
N PHE A 146 16.83 7.16 15.55
CA PHE A 146 16.49 8.57 15.79
C PHE A 146 16.92 9.11 17.17
N LEU A 147 17.07 8.24 18.17
CA LEU A 147 17.49 8.63 19.53
C LEU A 147 18.99 8.47 19.77
N ARG A 148 19.73 7.84 18.86
CA ARG A 148 21.20 7.70 18.95
C ARG A 148 21.93 9.05 18.80
N ASP A 149 21.33 10.03 18.13
CA ASP A 149 21.90 11.38 18.01
C ASP A 149 21.65 12.28 19.23
N LYS A 150 20.98 11.77 20.28
CA LYS A 150 20.71 12.52 21.53
C LYS A 150 21.54 12.04 22.73
N LYS A 151 22.63 11.29 22.50
CA LYS A 151 23.51 10.78 23.56
C LYS A 151 24.96 11.09 23.21
#